data_AF-A0AA97I3K1-F1
#
_entry.id   AF-A0AA97I3K1-F1
#
_cell.length_a   1.000
_cell.length_b   1.000
_cell.length_c   1.000
_cell.angle_alpha   90.00
_cell.angle_beta   90.00
_cell.angle_gamma   90.00
#
_symmetry.space_group_name_H-M   'P 1'
#
loop_
_entity.id
_entity.type
_entity.pdbx_description
1 polymer ?
#
loop_
_entity_poly.entity_id
_entity_poly.type
_entity_poly.pdbx_seq_one_letter_code
_entity_poly.pdbx_strand_id
1 'polypeptide(L)'
;MPTALPRIQVTQTPPVAEALDLAAKEWPGVARSELVTRLLTAGAESVAATRSSRRAERRRVLEETRGTMTDAYPPGYLEELRGDWPA
;
A
#
# COMPACT_ATOMS: atom_id res chain seq x y z
N MET A 1 -19.11 6.13 -30.51
CA MET A 1 -17.69 5.72 -30.34
C MET A 1 -17.55 4.89 -29.08
N PRO A 2 -17.66 3.55 -29.16
CA PRO A 2 -17.28 2.69 -28.04
C PRO A 2 -15.76 2.78 -27.86
N THR A 3 -15.32 3.23 -26.70
CA THR A 3 -13.90 3.19 -26.32
C THR A 3 -13.58 1.77 -25.83
N ALA A 4 -12.45 1.19 -26.25
CA ALA A 4 -12.06 -0.17 -25.86
C ALA A 4 -11.82 -0.33 -24.35
N LEU A 5 -11.58 0.77 -23.64
CA LEU A 5 -11.35 0.80 -22.19
C LEU A 5 -12.61 1.24 -21.44
N PRO A 6 -12.84 0.69 -20.22
CA PRO A 6 -13.89 1.15 -19.32
C PRO A 6 -13.77 2.65 -19.04
N ARG A 7 -14.91 3.35 -19.05
CA ARG A 7 -14.96 4.76 -18.67
C ARG A 7 -15.13 4.89 -17.17
N ILE A 8 -14.29 5.72 -16.56
CA ILE A 8 -14.44 6.14 -15.17
C ILE A 8 -15.05 7.54 -15.20
N GLN A 9 -16.24 7.68 -14.61
CA GLN A 9 -16.88 8.99 -14.45
C GLN A 9 -16.45 9.56 -13.10
N VAL A 10 -15.90 10.77 -13.11
CA VAL A 10 -15.51 11.49 -11.90
C VAL A 10 -16.32 12.78 -11.83
N THR A 11 -17.14 12.91 -10.80
CA THR A 11 -17.86 14.16 -10.52
C THR A 11 -16.91 15.11 -9.79
N GLN A 12 -16.83 16.36 -10.24
CA GLN A 12 -16.07 17.38 -9.55
C GLN A 12 -16.80 17.78 -8.26
N THR A 13 -16.38 17.18 -7.15
CA THR A 13 -16.74 17.59 -5.79
C THR A 13 -15.74 18.64 -5.28
N PRO A 14 -16.04 19.37 -4.18
CA PRO A 14 -15.10 20.36 -3.64
C PRO A 14 -13.68 19.79 -3.37
N PRO A 15 -13.52 18.59 -2.77
CA PRO A 15 -12.19 17.98 -2.61
C PRO A 15 -11.48 17.68 -3.94
N VAL A 16 -12.24 17.28 -4.98
CA VAL A 16 -11.67 17.04 -6.32
C VAL A 16 -11.23 18.35 -6.97
N ALA A 17 -11.97 19.44 -6.76
CA ALA A 17 -11.59 20.77 -7.23
C ALA A 17 -10.29 21.24 -6.57
N GLU A 18 -10.19 21.14 -5.23
CA GLU A 18 -8.98 21.46 -4.47
C GLU A 18 -7.77 20.65 -4.92
N ALA A 19 -7.94 19.34 -5.09
CA ALA A 19 -6.88 18.46 -5.58
C ALA A 19 -6.39 18.85 -6.98
N LEU A 20 -7.31 19.21 -7.87
CA LEU A 20 -6.96 19.67 -9.22
C LEU A 20 -6.28 21.04 -9.22
N ASP A 21 -6.64 21.93 -8.30
CA ASP A 21 -5.99 23.24 -8.19
C ASP A 21 -4.57 23.12 -7.60
N LEU A 22 -4.36 22.17 -6.69
CA LEU A 22 -3.02 21.78 -6.26
C LEU A 22 -2.23 21.17 -7.42
N ALA A 23 -2.83 20.25 -8.17
CA ALA A 23 -2.21 19.63 -9.33
C ALA A 23 -1.84 20.65 -10.42
N ALA A 24 -2.65 21.68 -10.63
CA ALA A 24 -2.37 22.74 -11.59
C ALA A 24 -1.17 23.62 -11.18
N LYS A 25 -0.91 23.76 -9.87
CA LYS A 25 0.29 24.45 -9.36
C LYS A 25 1.54 23.60 -9.56
N GLU A 26 1.43 22.29 -9.34
CA GLU A 26 2.53 21.33 -9.52
C GLU A 26 2.86 21.10 -11.00
N TRP A 27 1.84 21.01 -11.85
CA TRP A 27 1.96 20.78 -13.30
C TRP A 27 1.31 21.92 -14.09
N PRO A 28 1.96 23.10 -14.15
CA PRO A 28 1.42 24.27 -14.82
C PRO A 28 1.26 24.03 -16.33
N GLY A 29 0.19 24.58 -16.92
CA GLY A 29 -0.10 24.50 -18.36
C GLY A 29 -0.72 23.17 -18.82
N VAL A 30 -0.94 22.22 -17.92
CA VAL A 30 -1.56 20.93 -18.24
C VAL A 30 -3.09 21.04 -18.18
N ALA A 31 -3.78 20.42 -19.15
CA ALA A 31 -5.23 20.38 -19.20
C ALA A 31 -5.82 19.65 -17.99
N ARG A 32 -6.98 20.10 -17.47
CA ARG A 32 -7.57 19.50 -16.25
C ARG A 32 -7.86 18.00 -16.37
N SER A 33 -8.25 17.50 -17.54
CA SER A 33 -8.46 16.06 -17.77
C SER A 33 -7.17 15.26 -17.60
N GLU A 34 -6.04 15.82 -18.04
CA GLU A 34 -4.72 15.19 -17.88
C GLU A 34 -4.24 15.25 -16.42
N LEU A 35 -4.57 16.32 -15.69
CA LEU A 35 -4.31 16.40 -14.25
C LEU A 35 -5.04 15.28 -13.48
N VAL A 36 -6.26 14.90 -13.87
CA VAL A 36 -6.96 13.75 -13.25
C VAL A 36 -6.15 12.47 -13.45
N THR A 37 -5.65 12.21 -14.65
CA THR A 37 -4.84 11.02 -14.94
C THR A 37 -3.55 11.03 -14.11
N ARG A 38 -2.85 12.16 -14.04
CA ARG A 38 -1.61 12.28 -13.24
C ARG A 38 -1.84 12.08 -11.76
N LEU A 39 -2.90 12.67 -11.21
CA LEU A 39 -3.28 12.48 -9.82
C LEU A 39 -3.63 11.01 -9.51
N LEU A 40 -4.32 10.32 -10.41
CA LEU A 40 -4.63 8.90 -10.25
C LEU A 40 -3.35 8.04 -10.21
N THR A 41 -2.41 8.30 -11.12
CA THR A 41 -1.13 7.57 -11.17
C THR A 41 -0.28 7.86 -9.93
N ALA A 42 -0.11 9.13 -9.55
CA ALA A 42 0.63 9.52 -8.35
C ALA A 42 -0.02 8.95 -7.07
N GLY A 43 -1.35 8.92 -7.01
CA GLY A 43 -2.08 8.27 -5.93
C GLY A 43 -1.80 6.77 -5.83
N ALA A 44 -1.76 6.06 -6.97
CA ALA A 44 -1.42 4.64 -7.01
C ALA A 44 0.01 4.36 -6.51
N GLU A 45 0.98 5.19 -6.91
CA GLU A 45 2.37 5.11 -6.44
C GLU A 45 2.47 5.33 -4.93
N SER A 46 1.76 6.33 -4.40
CA SER A 46 1.70 6.61 -2.96
C SER A 46 1.12 5.44 -2.15
N VAL A 47 0.05 4.82 -2.65
CA VAL A 47 -0.55 3.62 -2.03
C VAL A 47 0.43 2.45 -2.05
N ALA A 48 1.15 2.23 -3.16
CA ALA A 48 2.15 1.17 -3.28
C ALA A 48 3.32 1.40 -2.31
N ALA A 49 3.84 2.63 -2.23
CA ALA A 49 4.91 3.01 -1.31
C ALA A 49 4.50 2.80 0.15
N THR A 50 3.29 3.21 0.53
CA THR A 50 2.75 3.00 1.88
C THR A 50 2.67 1.52 2.23
N ARG A 51 2.20 0.68 1.30
CA ARG A 51 2.15 -0.78 1.50
C ARG A 51 3.54 -1.40 1.64
N SER A 52 4.49 -0.95 0.83
CA SER A 52 5.89 -1.41 0.89
C SER A 52 6.51 -1.06 2.24
N SER A 53 6.36 0.19 2.69
CA SER A 53 6.84 0.66 3.99
C SER A 53 6.26 -0.16 5.15
N ARG A 54 4.93 -0.37 5.16
CA ARG A 54 4.28 -1.23 6.18
C ARG A 54 4.82 -2.66 6.18
N ARG A 55 5.10 -3.22 5.01
CA ARG A 55 5.68 -4.57 4.90
C ARG A 55 7.13 -4.61 5.39
N ALA A 56 7.92 -3.59 5.08
CA ALA A 56 9.29 -3.46 5.54
C ALA A 56 9.35 -3.34 7.06
N GLU A 57 8.50 -2.49 7.65
CA GLU A 57 8.43 -2.31 9.10
C GLU A 57 8.01 -3.61 9.80
N ARG A 58 6.98 -4.29 9.30
CA ARG A 58 6.58 -5.60 9.83
C ARG A 58 7.74 -6.61 9.77
N ARG A 59 8.47 -6.65 8.66
CA ARG A 59 9.62 -7.57 8.50
C ARG A 59 10.72 -7.22 9.48
N ARG A 60 11.02 -5.93 9.66
CA ARG A 60 12.02 -5.46 10.62
C ARG A 60 11.69 -5.92 12.03
N VAL A 61 10.46 -5.70 12.49
CA VAL A 61 10.02 -6.16 13.82
C VAL A 61 10.15 -7.68 13.98
N LEU A 62 9.79 -8.45 12.95
CA LEU A 62 9.94 -9.91 12.99
C LEU A 62 11.41 -10.35 13.06
N GLU A 63 12.31 -9.68 12.35
CA GLU A 63 13.75 -9.97 12.41
C GLU A 63 14.36 -9.56 13.75
N GLU A 64 13.97 -8.41 14.31
CA GLU A 64 14.43 -7.94 15.64
C GLU A 64 13.94 -8.85 16.78
N THR A 65 12.73 -9.41 16.65
CA THR A 65 12.15 -10.32 17.65
C THR A 65 12.52 -11.79 17.41
N ARG A 66 13.14 -12.12 16.28
CA ARG A 66 13.51 -13.51 15.98
C ARG A 66 14.56 -14.00 16.97
N GLY A 67 14.22 -15.08 17.67
CA GLY A 67 15.14 -15.74 18.59
C GLY A 67 15.32 -15.04 19.93
N THR A 68 14.57 -13.96 20.22
CA THR A 68 14.61 -13.30 21.54
C THR A 68 14.02 -14.18 22.65
N MET A 69 13.25 -15.21 22.29
CA MET A 69 12.66 -16.18 23.21
C MET A 69 13.33 -17.57 23.14
N THR A 70 14.53 -17.69 22.56
CA THR A 70 15.21 -18.99 22.44
C THR A 70 15.42 -19.67 23.79
N ASP A 71 15.73 -18.90 24.83
CA ASP A 71 15.93 -19.41 26.20
C ASP A 71 14.61 -19.61 26.98
N ALA A 72 13.46 -19.19 26.43
CA ALA A 72 12.17 -19.33 27.08
C ALA A 72 11.57 -20.74 26.91
N TYR A 73 12.09 -21.53 25.96
CA TYR A 73 11.60 -22.86 25.65
C TYR A 73 12.67 -23.92 25.92
N PRO A 74 12.34 -25.02 26.61
CA PRO A 74 13.28 -26.08 26.87
C PRO A 74 13.67 -26.83 25.58
N PRO A 75 14.83 -27.50 25.54
CA PRO A 75 15.22 -28.34 24.41
C PRO A 75 14.16 -29.40 24.09
N GLY A 76 13.84 -29.60 22.81
CA GLY A 76 12.86 -30.61 22.36
C GLY A 76 11.38 -30.19 22.46
N TYR A 77 11.09 -29.01 23.03
CA TYR A 77 9.72 -28.51 23.22
C TYR A 77 8.90 -28.45 21.92
N LEU A 78 9.54 -28.08 20.80
CA LEU A 78 8.86 -27.94 19.51
C LEU A 78 8.46 -29.30 18.92
N GLU A 79 9.31 -30.31 19.08
CA GLU A 79 9.07 -31.69 18.66
C GLU A 79 7.93 -32.33 19.46
N GLU A 80 7.93 -32.15 20.78
CA GLU A 80 6.84 -32.60 21.67
C GLU A 80 5.50 -31.97 21.27
N LEU A 81 5.47 -30.64 21.09
CA LEU A 81 4.26 -29.91 20.71
C LEU A 81 3.68 -30.35 19.36
N ARG A 82 4.54 -30.70 18.40
CA ARG A 82 4.09 -31.21 17.08
C ARG A 82 3.52 -32.62 17.16
N GLY A 83 3.97 -33.43 18.12
CA GLY A 83 3.43 -34.78 18.36
C GLY A 83 1.99 -34.76 18.87
N ASP A 84 1.59 -33.70 19.58
CA ASP A 84 0.25 -33.53 20.15
C ASP A 84 -0.82 -33.09 19.12
N TRP A 85 -0.41 -32.64 17.93
CA TRP A 85 -1.35 -32.18 16.91
C TRP A 85 -1.61 -33.29 15.86
N PRO A 86 -2.87 -33.69 15.62
CA PRO A 86 -3.19 -34.63 14.55
C PRO A 86 -2.91 -33.99 13.17
N ALA A 87 -2.34 -34.78 12.26
CA ALA A 87 -1.93 -34.39 10.91
C ALA A 87 -3.06 -33.83 10.04
#